data_AF-A0A377NCA6-F1
#
_entry.id   AF-A0A377NCA6-F1
#
_cell.length_a   1.000
_cell.length_b   1.000
_cell.length_c   1.000
_cell.angle_alpha   90.00
_cell.angle_beta   90.00
_cell.angle_gamma   90.00
#
_symmetry.space_group_name_H-M   'P 1'
#
loop_
_entity.id
_entity.type
_entity.pdbx_description
1 polymer ?
#
loop_
_entity_poly.entity_id
_entity_poly.type
_entity_poly.pdbx_seq_one_letter_code
_entity_poly.pdbx_strand_id
1 'polypeptide(L)'
;MDSGTHLVAQAQALWPADPATIALSQDWSRQLNANAAPLDSLNGWHSASAQLQQLADKLNGLDEQRGKYMTVSQLKSSVFSIQQALNAAPPVEESLRKLAAARQQNDQISQQLVKQLDNQFVQLLSRYVLLAPQSDNPKAN
;
A
#
# COMPACT_ATOMS: atom_id res chain seq x y z
N MET A 1 -7.39 1.18 -14.67
CA MET A 1 -5.96 0.95 -14.99
C MET A 1 -5.71 -0.48 -15.43
N ASP A 2 -6.38 -1.48 -14.86
CA ASP A 2 -6.26 -2.89 -15.29
C ASP A 2 -6.58 -3.11 -16.79
N SER A 3 -7.66 -2.51 -17.29
CA SER A 3 -8.00 -2.54 -18.72
C SER A 3 -6.93 -1.92 -19.63
N GLY A 4 -6.18 -0.92 -19.14
CA GLY A 4 -5.09 -0.29 -19.89
C GLY A 4 -3.90 -1.22 -20.04
N THR A 5 -3.50 -1.90 -18.95
CA THR A 5 -2.45 -2.91 -18.98
C THR A 5 -2.80 -4.05 -19.92
N HIS A 6 -4.05 -4.54 -19.88
CA HIS A 6 -4.50 -5.63 -20.73
C HIS A 6 -4.50 -5.23 -22.22
N LEU A 7 -4.85 -3.99 -22.57
CA LEU A 7 -4.80 -3.50 -23.95
C LEU A 7 -3.36 -3.37 -24.46
N VAL A 8 -2.44 -2.85 -23.63
CA VAL A 8 -1.01 -2.75 -23.97
C VAL A 8 -0.40 -4.14 -24.17
N ALA A 9 -0.72 -5.09 -23.28
CA ALA A 9 -0.25 -6.47 -23.38
C ALA A 9 -0.78 -7.16 -24.66
N GLN A 10 -2.06 -6.99 -24.97
CA GLN A 10 -2.64 -7.53 -26.21
C GLN A 10 -2.00 -6.92 -27.46
N ALA A 11 -1.82 -5.59 -27.50
CA ALA A 11 -1.17 -4.92 -28.62
C ALA A 11 0.25 -5.48 -28.82
N GLN A 12 1.02 -5.62 -27.74
CA GLN A 12 2.38 -6.18 -27.76
C GLN A 12 2.43 -7.65 -28.20
N ALA A 13 1.40 -8.44 -27.88
CA ALA A 13 1.30 -9.83 -28.32
C ALA A 13 0.95 -9.94 -29.82
N LEU A 14 0.07 -9.06 -30.31
CA LEU A 14 -0.37 -9.06 -31.72
C LEU A 14 0.69 -8.50 -32.67
N TRP A 15 1.44 -7.48 -32.24
CA TRP A 15 2.45 -6.81 -33.07
C TRP A 15 3.78 -6.62 -32.30
N PRO A 16 4.53 -7.70 -32.04
CA PRO A 16 5.71 -7.64 -31.16
C PRO A 16 6.88 -6.84 -31.75
N ALA A 17 6.99 -6.76 -33.07
CA ALA A 17 8.07 -6.05 -33.77
C ALA A 17 7.67 -4.64 -34.25
N ASP A 18 6.42 -4.22 -34.01
CA ASP A 18 5.95 -2.90 -34.43
C ASP A 18 6.53 -1.80 -33.51
N PRO A 19 7.21 -0.77 -34.06
CA PRO A 19 7.84 0.27 -33.26
C PRO A 19 6.85 1.06 -32.38
N ALA A 20 5.62 1.29 -32.85
CA ALA A 20 4.62 2.03 -32.08
C ALA A 20 4.13 1.22 -30.87
N THR A 21 3.95 -0.08 -31.06
CA THR A 21 3.57 -1.02 -30.00
C THR A 21 4.67 -1.17 -28.94
N ILE A 22 5.93 -1.26 -29.37
CA ILE A 22 7.09 -1.29 -28.45
C ILE A 22 7.16 0.01 -27.63
N ALA A 23 7.02 1.17 -28.28
CA ALA A 23 7.03 2.46 -27.60
C ALA A 23 5.88 2.58 -26.58
N LEU A 24 4.68 2.16 -26.96
CA LEU A 24 3.50 2.14 -26.08
C LEU A 24 3.73 1.28 -24.82
N SER A 25 4.29 0.08 -24.99
CA SER A 25 4.60 -0.82 -23.87
C SER A 25 5.64 -0.21 -22.92
N GLN A 26 6.68 0.43 -23.47
CA GLN A 26 7.70 1.11 -22.68
C GLN A 26 7.16 2.33 -21.94
N ASP A 27 6.34 3.16 -22.58
CA ASP A 27 5.68 4.31 -21.96
C ASP A 27 4.76 3.88 -20.81
N TRP A 28 3.95 2.84 -21.05
CA TRP A 28 3.07 2.28 -20.03
C TRP A 28 3.85 1.75 -18.82
N SER A 29 4.93 0.98 -19.06
CA SER A 29 5.80 0.49 -18.00
C SER A 29 6.45 1.64 -17.22
N ARG A 30 6.93 2.68 -17.89
CA ARG A 30 7.48 3.89 -17.22
C ARG A 30 6.44 4.58 -16.37
N GLN A 31 5.21 4.72 -16.86
CA GLN A 31 4.11 5.34 -16.11
C GLN A 31 3.75 4.52 -14.88
N LEU A 32 3.66 3.19 -14.99
CA LEU A 32 3.40 2.31 -13.84
C LEU A 32 4.51 2.44 -12.79
N ASN A 33 5.78 2.39 -13.21
CA ASN A 33 6.91 2.52 -12.29
C ASN A 33 6.97 3.89 -11.61
N ALA A 34 6.68 4.97 -12.35
CA ALA A 34 6.65 6.33 -11.81
C ALA A 34 5.52 6.55 -10.79
N ASN A 35 4.39 5.87 -10.99
CA ASN A 35 3.23 5.99 -10.11
C ASN A 35 3.20 4.96 -8.99
N ALA A 36 3.94 3.85 -9.05
CA ALA A 36 3.83 2.79 -8.06
C ALA A 36 4.28 3.22 -6.66
N ALA A 37 3.51 2.83 -5.64
CA ALA A 37 3.91 2.98 -4.24
C ALA A 37 5.31 2.38 -4.01
N PRO A 38 6.26 3.08 -3.35
CA PRO A 38 7.55 2.50 -2.98
C PRO A 38 7.35 1.22 -2.15
N LEU A 39 8.16 0.18 -2.35
CA LEU A 39 8.02 -1.07 -1.60
C LEU A 39 8.09 -0.85 -0.09
N ASP A 40 8.96 0.04 0.38
CA ASP A 40 9.08 0.39 1.80
C ASP A 40 7.80 1.01 2.37
N SER A 41 7.03 1.73 1.56
CA SER A 41 5.75 2.33 1.99
C SER A 41 4.68 1.28 2.29
N LEU A 42 4.81 0.06 1.75
CA LEU A 42 3.89 -1.05 2.02
C LEU A 42 4.15 -1.69 3.40
N ASN A 43 5.31 -1.43 4.01
CA ASN A 43 5.73 -2.09 5.25
C ASN A 43 5.23 -1.38 6.52
N GLY A 44 4.67 -0.18 6.44
CA GLY A 44 4.30 0.60 7.63
C GLY A 44 3.26 -0.09 8.52
N TRP A 45 2.17 -0.59 7.91
CA TRP A 45 1.13 -1.33 8.63
C TRP A 45 1.66 -2.64 9.24
N HIS A 46 2.47 -3.39 8.48
CA HIS A 46 3.11 -4.62 8.95
C HIS A 46 4.05 -4.34 10.13
N SER A 47 4.85 -3.26 10.05
CA SER A 47 5.77 -2.83 11.11
C SER A 47 5.03 -2.46 12.39
N ALA A 48 3.93 -1.71 12.27
CA ALA A 48 3.08 -1.37 13.41
C ALA A 48 2.48 -2.62 14.06
N SER A 49 2.00 -3.56 13.25
CA SER A 49 1.43 -4.83 13.73
C SER A 49 2.47 -5.68 14.46
N ALA A 50 3.69 -5.76 13.92
CA ALA A 50 4.80 -6.47 14.57
C ALA A 50 5.20 -5.82 15.91
N GLN A 51 5.27 -4.49 15.97
CA GLN A 51 5.58 -3.78 17.22
C GLN A 51 4.47 -3.94 18.27
N LEU A 52 3.20 -3.96 17.84
CA LEU A 52 2.06 -4.22 18.71
C LEU A 52 2.09 -5.64 19.27
N GLN A 53 2.43 -6.64 18.44
CA GLN A 53 2.62 -8.02 18.91
C GLN A 53 3.75 -8.11 19.94
N GLN A 54 4.90 -7.49 19.67
CA GLN A 54 6.02 -7.46 20.62
C GLN A 54 5.64 -6.81 21.96
N LEU A 55 4.80 -5.78 21.94
CA LEU A 55 4.29 -5.17 23.16
C LEU A 55 3.35 -6.12 23.91
N ALA A 56 2.45 -6.81 23.21
CA ALA A 56 1.55 -7.80 23.81
C ALA A 56 2.33 -8.96 24.45
N ASP A 57 3.33 -9.49 23.76
CA ASP A 57 4.18 -10.58 24.28
C ASP A 57 4.94 -10.15 25.53
N LYS A 58 5.48 -8.91 25.55
CA LYS A 58 6.14 -8.35 26.72
C LYS A 58 5.19 -8.24 27.91
N LEU A 59 3.96 -7.79 27.68
CA LEU A 59 2.94 -7.66 28.74
C LEU A 59 2.55 -9.03 29.31
N ASN A 60 2.27 -10.01 28.45
CA ASN A 60 1.96 -11.38 28.86
C ASN A 60 3.11 -12.02 29.65
N GLY A 61 4.36 -11.77 29.24
CA GLY A 61 5.54 -12.26 29.94
C GLY A 61 5.72 -11.70 31.35
N LEU A 62 5.11 -10.56 31.70
CA LEU A 62 5.11 -10.05 33.07
C LEU A 62 4.24 -10.90 34.00
N ASP A 63 3.13 -11.43 33.48
CA ASP A 63 2.22 -12.29 34.24
C ASP A 63 2.84 -13.68 34.48
N GLU A 64 3.58 -14.20 33.49
CA GLU A 64 4.22 -15.51 33.56
C GLU A 64 5.50 -15.52 34.40
N GLN A 65 6.31 -14.45 34.35
CA GLN A 65 7.58 -14.36 35.08
C GLN A 65 7.45 -13.47 36.31
N ARG A 66 7.02 -14.07 37.44
CA ARG A 66 6.99 -13.42 38.75
C ARG A 66 8.31 -12.66 39.01
N GLY A 67 8.24 -11.32 38.96
CA GLY A 67 9.36 -10.42 39.28
C GLY A 67 9.89 -9.54 38.14
N LYS A 68 9.44 -9.75 36.88
CA LYS A 68 9.70 -8.78 35.81
C LYS A 68 8.55 -7.78 35.72
N TYR A 69 8.89 -6.49 35.65
CA TYR A 69 7.94 -5.40 35.51
C TYR A 69 8.32 -4.57 34.28
N MET A 70 7.33 -4.15 33.51
CA MET A 70 7.50 -3.06 32.54
C MET A 70 7.32 -1.73 33.25
N THR A 71 8.25 -0.80 33.04
CA THR A 71 8.07 0.57 33.54
C THR A 71 7.05 1.32 32.68
N VAL A 72 6.41 2.32 33.27
CA VAL A 72 5.51 3.23 32.54
C VAL A 72 6.25 3.93 31.38
N SER A 73 7.54 4.23 31.53
CA SER A 73 8.35 4.82 30.45
C SER A 73 8.53 3.87 29.27
N GLN A 74 8.82 2.59 29.51
CA GLN A 74 8.94 1.57 28.45
C GLN A 74 7.63 1.34 27.70
N LEU A 75 6.51 1.32 28.42
CA LEU A 75 5.18 1.22 27.81
C LEU A 75 4.90 2.43 26.91
N LYS A 76 5.11 3.65 27.42
CA LYS A 76 4.93 4.89 26.64
C LYS A 76 5.79 4.92 25.38
N SER A 77 7.06 4.52 25.49
CA SER A 77 7.95 4.44 24.32
C SER A 77 7.44 3.44 23.29
N SER A 78 6.99 2.26 23.71
CA SER A 78 6.46 1.24 22.79
C SER A 78 5.19 1.73 22.07
N VAL A 79 4.25 2.33 22.81
CA VAL A 79 3.03 2.92 22.23
C VAL A 79 3.36 4.04 21.24
N PHE A 80 4.33 4.91 21.58
CA PHE A 80 4.77 5.98 20.70
C PHE A 80 5.35 5.45 19.38
N SER A 81 6.21 4.42 19.43
CA SER A 81 6.78 3.79 18.24
C SER A 81 5.70 3.16 17.35
N ILE A 82 4.71 2.48 17.94
CA ILE A 82 3.55 1.93 17.21
C ILE A 82 2.77 3.05 16.52
N GLN A 83 2.46 4.13 17.25
CA GLN A 83 1.73 5.27 16.70
C GLN A 83 2.49 5.94 15.56
N GLN A 84 3.82 6.06 15.68
CA GLN A 84 4.68 6.58 14.63
C GLN A 84 4.63 5.69 13.39
N ALA A 85 4.72 4.37 13.54
CA ALA A 85 4.63 3.42 12.44
C ALA A 85 3.27 3.48 11.71
N LEU A 86 2.17 3.56 12.47
CA LEU A 86 0.82 3.71 11.91
C LEU A 86 0.63 5.03 11.15
N ASN A 87 1.27 6.12 11.62
CA ASN A 87 1.17 7.42 10.97
C ASN A 87 2.10 7.58 9.77
N ALA A 88 3.20 6.83 9.69
CA ALA A 88 4.18 6.93 8.62
C ALA A 88 3.65 6.44 7.27
N ALA A 89 2.81 5.41 7.26
CA ALA A 89 2.14 4.92 6.06
C ALA A 89 0.70 4.46 6.38
N PRO A 90 -0.26 5.40 6.44
CA PRO A 90 -1.65 5.06 6.69
C PRO A 90 -2.19 4.18 5.55
N PRO A 91 -2.83 3.04 5.87
CA PRO A 91 -3.45 2.19 4.85
C PRO A 91 -4.57 2.94 4.12
N VAL A 92 -4.80 2.59 2.86
CA VAL A 92 -5.80 3.26 2.00
C VAL A 92 -7.22 3.14 2.59
N GLU A 93 -7.48 2.05 3.30
CA GLU A 93 -8.71 1.78 4.03
C GLU A 93 -8.99 2.85 5.10
N GLU A 94 -7.96 3.36 5.79
CA GLU A 94 -8.14 4.41 6.81
C GLU A 94 -8.43 5.76 6.15
N SER A 95 -7.80 6.07 5.02
CA SER A 95 -8.13 7.27 4.23
C SER A 95 -9.57 7.21 3.71
N LEU A 96 -10.03 6.04 3.25
CA LEU A 96 -11.41 5.82 2.81
C LEU A 96 -12.41 5.95 3.98
N ARG A 97 -12.07 5.41 5.16
CA ARG A 97 -12.88 5.57 6.38
C ARG A 97 -13.04 7.04 6.77
N LYS A 98 -11.97 7.84 6.69
CA LYS A 98 -12.03 9.30 6.95
C LYS A 98 -12.96 10.01 5.96
N LEU A 99 -12.91 9.66 4.67
CA LEU A 99 -13.80 10.21 3.66
C LEU A 99 -15.27 9.82 3.93
N ALA A 100 -15.52 8.56 4.31
CA ALA A 100 -16.84 8.07 4.67
C ALA A 100 -17.40 8.81 5.91
N ALA A 101 -16.59 8.98 6.95
CA ALA A 101 -16.97 9.72 8.15
C ALA A 101 -17.32 11.19 7.86
N ALA A 102 -16.50 11.88 7.04
CA ALA A 102 -16.77 13.25 6.61
C ALA A 102 -18.11 13.37 5.85
N ARG A 103 -18.42 12.40 4.97
CA ARG A 103 -19.72 12.34 4.29
C ARG A 103 -20.88 12.15 5.25
N GLN A 104 -20.74 11.27 6.24
CA GLN A 104 -21.79 10.99 7.22
C GLN A 104 -22.09 12.18 8.14
N GLN A 105 -21.07 12.96 8.47
CA GLN A 105 -21.21 14.14 9.34
C GLN A 105 -21.72 15.38 8.58
N ASN A 106 -21.98 15.25 7.26
CA ASN A 106 -22.33 16.36 6.37
C ASN A 106 -21.30 17.50 6.42
N ASP A 107 -20.05 17.16 6.74
CA ASP A 107 -18.92 18.09 6.78
C ASP A 107 -18.53 18.48 5.35
N GLN A 108 -17.91 19.65 5.21
CA GLN A 108 -17.24 20.02 3.97
C GLN A 108 -16.12 19.01 3.69
N ILE A 109 -16.32 18.14 2.69
CA ILE A 109 -15.31 17.19 2.24
C ILE A 109 -14.09 17.95 1.76
N SER A 110 -12.95 17.74 2.43
CA SER A 110 -11.69 18.34 2.01
C SER A 110 -11.29 17.80 0.63
N GLN A 111 -11.11 18.69 -0.33
CA GLN A 111 -10.57 18.36 -1.66
C GLN A 111 -9.15 17.77 -1.57
N GLN A 112 -8.41 18.10 -0.51
CA GLN A 112 -7.08 17.51 -0.28
C GLN A 112 -7.20 16.03 0.11
N LEU A 113 -8.19 15.67 0.93
CA LEU A 113 -8.42 14.27 1.33
C LEU A 113 -8.78 13.40 0.11
N VAL A 114 -9.65 13.91 -0.76
CA VAL A 114 -10.02 13.19 -2.00
C VAL A 114 -8.80 12.98 -2.89
N LYS A 115 -8.05 14.06 -3.19
CA LYS A 115 -6.83 13.97 -4.01
C LYS A 115 -5.78 13.02 -3.43
N GLN A 116 -5.60 13.03 -2.11
CA GLN A 116 -4.67 12.12 -1.44
C GLN A 116 -5.12 10.67 -1.59
N LEU A 117 -6.41 10.39 -1.41
CA LEU A 117 -6.97 9.05 -1.56
C LEU A 117 -6.85 8.55 -3.01
N ASP A 118 -7.15 9.40 -3.99
CA ASP A 118 -6.98 9.08 -5.41
C ASP A 118 -5.53 8.71 -5.74
N ASN A 119 -4.57 9.50 -5.24
CA ASN A 119 -3.15 9.20 -5.40
C ASN A 119 -2.75 7.88 -4.73
N GLN A 120 -3.23 7.60 -3.52
CA GLN A 120 -2.97 6.33 -2.83
C GLN A 120 -3.51 5.14 -3.63
N PHE A 121 -4.71 5.25 -4.20
CA PHE A 121 -5.26 4.21 -5.08
C PHE A 121 -4.43 4.02 -6.34
N VAL A 122 -4.04 5.10 -7.03
CA VAL A 122 -3.18 5.02 -8.22
C VAL A 122 -1.85 4.35 -7.89
N GLN A 123 -1.25 4.70 -6.75
CA GLN A 123 0.02 4.14 -6.32
C GLN A 123 -0.06 2.66 -5.99
N LEU A 124 -1.09 2.26 -5.24
CA LEU A 124 -1.34 0.86 -4.90
C LEU A 124 -1.68 0.03 -6.13
N LEU A 125 -2.54 0.53 -7.02
CA LEU A 125 -2.94 -0.18 -8.22
C LEU A 125 -1.77 -0.35 -9.20
N SER A 126 -0.96 0.69 -9.38
CA SER A 126 0.26 0.61 -10.21
C SER A 126 1.24 -0.41 -9.64
N ARG A 127 1.42 -0.44 -8.31
CA ARG A 127 2.25 -1.44 -7.64
C ARG A 127 1.68 -2.85 -7.79
N TYR A 128 0.36 -3.02 -7.62
CA TYR A 128 -0.32 -4.30 -7.82
C TYR A 128 -0.09 -4.82 -9.23
N VAL A 129 -0.28 -4.00 -10.26
CA VAL A 129 -0.05 -4.39 -11.66
C VAL A 129 1.40 -4.84 -11.91
N LEU A 130 2.38 -4.16 -11.30
CA LEU A 130 3.79 -4.53 -11.42
C LEU A 130 4.14 -5.85 -10.69
N LEU A 131 3.39 -6.21 -9.64
CA LEU A 131 3.61 -7.44 -8.86
C LEU A 131 2.73 -8.60 -9.33
N ALA A 132 1.61 -8.31 -9.98
CA ALA A 132 0.72 -9.31 -10.51
C ALA A 132 1.47 -10.13 -11.57
N PRO A 133 1.30 -11.46 -11.59
CA PRO A 133 1.85 -12.28 -12.64
C PRO A 133 1.32 -11.76 -13.97
N GLN A 134 2.24 -11.38 -14.88
CA GLN A 134 1.88 -11.12 -16.26
C GLN A 134 1.28 -12.41 -16.80
N SER A 135 0.03 -12.36 -17.27
CA SER A 135 -0.67 -13.53 -17.81
C SER A 135 0.26 -14.26 -18.77
N ASP A 136 0.62 -15.49 -18.41
CA ASP A 136 1.45 -16.38 -19.20
C ASP A 136 0.79 -16.54 -20.57
N ASN A 137 1.49 -16.06 -21.61
CA ASN A 137 1.01 -16.08 -22.98
C ASN A 137 1.00 -17.55 -23.43
N PRO A 138 -0.14 -18.16 -23.82
CA PRO A 138 -0.12 -19.50 -24.36
C PRO A 138 0.73 -19.47 -25.63
N LYS A 139 1.81 -20.25 -25.63
CA LYS A 139 2.76 -20.37 -26.73
C LYS A 139 2.04 -20.48 -28.06
N ALA A 140 2.52 -19.70 -29.02
CA ALA A 140 2.22 -19.81 -30.44
C ALA A 140 2.22 -21.28 -30.89
N ASN A 141 1.20 -21.66 -31.64
CA ASN A 141 1.18 -22.84 -32.49
C ASN A 141 0.89 -22.39 -33.93
#